data_AF-A0A940QLM7-F1
#
_entry.id   AF-A0A940QLM7-F1
#
_cell.length_a   1.000
_cell.length_b   1.000
_cell.length_c   1.000
_cell.angle_alpha   90.00
_cell.angle_beta   90.00
_cell.angle_gamma   90.00
#
_symmetry.space_group_name_H-M   'P 1'
#
loop_
_entity.id
_entity.type
_entity.pdbx_description
1 polymer ?
#
loop_
_entity_poly.entity_id
_entity_poly.type
_entity_poly.pdbx_seq_one_letter_code
_entity_poly.pdbx_strand_id
1 'polypeptide(L)'
;FYRWLAHTLLVFGFVATFAVDMIKGLTTGYLVEFSHTVPLFSFAREFETGAVRPFLDFFLEFFSFLILVGCVMAIVRRFAIRPDQLRTEEEDVTTLLFILFLELSGFFIEGYRIAHPEVVQAKNYLANFTPASANNWISFAGYFISQFLRDLKINADFLWYFHVVPSLIWIIYLPHSKLLHIFTSSMTVISDRQKALAK
;
A
#
# COMPACT_ATOMS: atom_id res chain seq x y z
N PHE A 1 -12.37 -6.99 22.13
CA PHE A 1 -12.00 -5.67 21.58
C PHE A 1 -10.71 -5.73 20.74
N TYR A 2 -9.55 -6.05 21.33
CA TYR A 2 -8.24 -6.07 20.64
C TYR A 2 -8.22 -6.79 19.27
N ARG A 3 -8.78 -8.01 19.20
CA ARG A 3 -8.85 -8.80 17.95
C ARG A 3 -9.56 -8.05 16.82
N TRP A 4 -10.69 -7.44 17.13
CA TRP A 4 -11.50 -6.71 16.15
C TRP A 4 -10.78 -5.45 15.70
N LEU A 5 -10.20 -4.68 16.62
CA LEU A 5 -9.43 -3.49 16.28
C LEU A 5 -8.25 -3.81 15.35
N ALA A 6 -7.43 -4.81 15.69
CA ALA A 6 -6.30 -5.21 14.84
C ALA A 6 -6.76 -5.64 13.44
N HIS A 7 -7.83 -6.43 13.35
CA HIS A 7 -8.37 -6.87 12.07
C HIS A 7 -8.97 -5.72 11.26
N THR A 8 -9.70 -4.80 11.89
CA THR A 8 -10.25 -3.61 11.25
C THR A 8 -9.13 -2.72 10.70
N LEU A 9 -8.07 -2.47 11.46
CA LEU A 9 -6.93 -1.69 10.99
C LEU A 9 -6.25 -2.32 9.77
N LEU A 10 -6.04 -3.65 9.80
CA LEU A 10 -5.45 -4.38 8.69
C LEU A 10 -6.33 -4.35 7.44
N VAL A 11 -7.62 -4.69 7.56
CA VAL A 11 -8.53 -4.79 6.41
C VAL A 11 -8.85 -3.42 5.84
N PHE A 12 -9.25 -2.47 6.69
CA PHE A 12 -9.60 -1.12 6.25
C PHE A 12 -8.37 -0.39 5.71
N GLY A 13 -7.24 -0.48 6.42
CA GLY A 13 -5.97 0.06 5.95
C GLY A 13 -5.61 -0.52 4.59
N PHE A 14 -5.61 -1.84 4.43
CA PHE A 14 -5.24 -2.49 3.17
C PHE A 14 -6.15 -2.09 2.00
N VAL A 15 -7.48 -2.13 2.18
CA VAL A 15 -8.43 -1.76 1.14
C VAL A 15 -8.29 -0.28 0.76
N ALA A 16 -8.10 0.60 1.74
CA ALA A 16 -7.94 2.02 1.50
C ALA A 16 -6.59 2.34 0.83
N THR A 17 -5.49 1.76 1.28
CA THR A 17 -4.16 1.86 0.64
C THR A 17 -4.24 1.37 -0.80
N PHE A 18 -4.83 0.20 -1.05
CA PHE A 18 -5.00 -0.34 -2.40
C PHE A 18 -5.81 0.59 -3.30
N ALA A 19 -6.93 1.13 -2.80
CA ALA A 19 -7.76 2.06 -3.57
C ALA A 19 -7.01 3.35 -3.91
N VAL A 20 -6.30 3.95 -2.94
CA VAL A 20 -5.51 5.16 -3.15
C VAL A 20 -4.37 4.91 -4.13
N ASP A 21 -3.67 3.77 -4.01
CA ASP A 21 -2.59 3.39 -4.92
C ASP A 21 -3.08 3.17 -6.35
N MET A 22 -4.23 2.50 -6.54
CA MET A 22 -4.86 2.35 -7.86
C MET A 22 -5.24 3.69 -8.48
N ILE A 23 -5.82 4.61 -7.69
CA ILE A 23 -6.16 5.96 -8.17
C ILE A 23 -4.88 6.70 -8.56
N LYS A 24 -3.85 6.69 -7.71
CA LYS A 24 -2.58 7.38 -7.93
C LYS A 24 -1.84 6.83 -9.15
N GLY A 25 -1.77 5.51 -9.30
CA GLY A 25 -1.16 4.84 -10.44
C GLY A 25 -1.89 5.13 -11.75
N LEU A 26 -3.24 5.03 -11.77
CA LEU A 26 -4.05 5.34 -12.95
C LEU A 26 -3.91 6.82 -13.36
N THR A 27 -4.10 7.73 -12.40
CA THR A 27 -4.07 9.17 -12.67
C THR A 27 -2.68 9.63 -13.08
N THR A 28 -1.69 9.38 -12.23
CA THR A 28 -0.35 9.94 -12.41
C THR A 28 0.47 9.17 -13.45
N GLY A 29 0.30 7.84 -13.53
CA GLY A 29 1.07 7.01 -14.45
C GLY A 29 0.52 6.97 -15.88
N TYR A 30 -0.79 7.13 -16.07
CA TYR A 30 -1.42 6.99 -17.38
C TYR A 30 -2.19 8.23 -17.82
N LEU A 31 -3.10 8.76 -16.99
CA LEU A 31 -3.95 9.88 -17.40
C LEU A 31 -3.19 11.19 -17.60
N VAL A 32 -2.19 11.48 -16.76
CA VAL A 32 -1.29 12.63 -16.94
C VAL A 32 -0.57 12.53 -18.27
N GLU A 33 0.01 11.37 -18.60
CA GLU A 33 0.71 11.18 -19.87
C GLU A 33 -0.22 11.37 -21.08
N PHE A 34 -1.42 10.76 -21.02
CA PHE A 34 -2.42 10.95 -22.07
C PHE A 34 -2.93 12.39 -22.17
N SER A 35 -2.91 13.17 -21.09
CA SER A 35 -3.31 14.57 -21.11
C SER A 35 -2.41 15.44 -21.99
N HIS A 36 -1.16 15.04 -22.24
CA HIS A 36 -0.24 15.77 -23.11
C HIS A 36 -0.57 15.59 -24.59
N THR A 37 -1.24 14.50 -24.96
CA THR A 37 -1.55 14.15 -26.36
C THR A 37 -3.04 14.26 -26.69
N VAL A 38 -3.92 13.99 -25.73
CA VAL A 38 -5.37 13.90 -25.94
C VAL A 38 -6.10 14.94 -25.06
N PRO A 39 -6.77 15.95 -25.65
CA PRO A 39 -7.45 17.01 -24.89
C PRO A 39 -8.53 16.54 -23.92
N LEU A 40 -9.15 15.38 -24.18
CA LEU A 40 -10.15 14.76 -23.28
C LEU A 40 -9.60 14.52 -21.87
N PHE A 41 -8.30 14.23 -21.74
CA PHE A 41 -7.65 13.96 -20.45
C PHE A 41 -6.96 15.19 -19.85
N SER A 42 -7.20 16.40 -20.38
CA SER A 42 -6.58 17.64 -19.90
C SER A 42 -6.79 17.90 -18.40
N PHE A 43 -7.91 17.46 -17.82
CA PHE A 43 -8.17 17.54 -16.37
C PHE A 43 -7.12 16.80 -15.54
N ALA A 44 -6.46 15.77 -16.10
CA ALA A 44 -5.48 14.97 -15.38
C ALA A 44 -4.20 15.75 -15.05
N ARG A 45 -3.94 16.89 -15.71
CA ARG A 45 -2.81 17.78 -15.39
C ARG A 45 -2.89 18.37 -13.97
N GLU A 46 -4.08 18.40 -13.38
CA GLU A 46 -4.25 18.75 -11.96
C GLU A 46 -3.55 17.75 -11.01
N PHE A 47 -3.29 16.51 -11.44
CA PHE A 47 -2.51 15.54 -10.66
C PHE A 47 -0.99 15.75 -10.79
N GLU A 48 -0.54 16.52 -11.79
CA GLU A 48 0.85 16.85 -12.03
C GLU A 48 1.30 18.08 -11.22
N THR A 49 0.47 19.13 -11.17
CA THR A 49 0.80 20.42 -10.52
C THR A 49 -0.18 20.85 -9.43
N GLY A 50 -1.32 20.18 -9.29
CA GLY A 50 -2.38 20.56 -8.38
C GLY A 50 -2.27 19.94 -6.98
N ALA A 51 -3.11 20.44 -6.08
CA ALA A 51 -3.08 20.09 -4.65
C ALA A 51 -3.56 18.65 -4.36
N VAL A 52 -4.19 17.96 -5.31
CA VAL A 52 -4.80 16.63 -5.10
C VAL A 52 -3.74 15.57 -4.79
N ARG A 53 -2.58 15.63 -5.45
CA ARG A 53 -1.52 14.63 -5.31
C ARG A 53 -0.95 14.55 -3.89
N PRO A 54 -0.56 15.65 -3.22
CA PRO A 54 -0.14 15.63 -1.81
C PRO A 54 -1.15 14.98 -0.87
N PHE A 55 -2.46 15.16 -1.11
CA PHE A 55 -3.49 14.50 -0.31
C PHE A 55 -3.53 12.99 -0.55
N LEU A 56 -3.39 12.55 -1.81
CA LEU A 56 -3.28 11.11 -2.12
C LEU A 56 -2.05 10.50 -1.45
N ASP A 57 -0.91 11.18 -1.46
CA ASP A 57 0.30 10.73 -0.79
C ASP A 57 0.12 10.65 0.73
N PHE A 58 -0.53 11.64 1.34
CA PHE A 58 -0.88 11.61 2.76
C PHE A 58 -1.82 10.44 3.11
N PHE A 59 -2.90 10.25 2.35
CA PHE A 59 -3.85 9.17 2.62
C PHE A 59 -3.22 7.79 2.43
N LEU A 60 -2.37 7.64 1.41
CA LEU A 60 -1.59 6.42 1.20
C LEU A 60 -0.74 6.10 2.43
N GLU A 61 0.06 7.07 2.91
CA GLU A 61 0.88 6.88 4.10
C GLU A 61 0.05 6.66 5.37
N PHE A 62 -1.07 7.36 5.51
CA PHE A 62 -1.95 7.23 6.67
C PHE A 62 -2.55 5.84 6.76
N PHE A 63 -3.14 5.32 5.69
CA PHE A 63 -3.73 3.99 5.68
C PHE A 63 -2.67 2.89 5.79
N SER A 64 -1.52 3.05 5.14
CA SER A 64 -0.35 2.17 5.33
C SER A 64 0.14 2.15 6.78
N PHE A 65 0.11 3.29 7.46
CA PHE A 65 0.46 3.37 8.87
C PHE A 65 -0.55 2.62 9.76
N LEU A 66 -1.85 2.68 9.43
CA LEU A 66 -2.85 1.87 10.12
C LEU A 66 -2.59 0.37 9.96
N ILE A 67 -2.18 -0.07 8.76
CA ILE A 67 -1.79 -1.47 8.52
C ILE A 67 -0.60 -1.83 9.42
N LEU A 68 0.44 -0.98 9.47
CA LEU A 68 1.62 -1.22 10.30
C LEU A 68 1.25 -1.35 11.79
N VAL A 69 0.38 -0.47 12.31
CA VAL A 69 -0.15 -0.57 13.69
C VAL A 69 -0.93 -1.88 13.88
N GLY A 70 -1.78 -2.24 12.92
CA GLY A 70 -2.51 -3.51 12.91
C GLY A 70 -1.59 -4.73 12.93
N CYS A 71 -0.48 -4.69 12.18
CA CYS A 71 0.56 -5.71 12.17
C CYS A 71 1.24 -5.81 13.54
N VAL A 72 1.70 -4.70 14.12
CA VAL A 72 2.31 -4.69 15.46
C VAL A 72 1.35 -5.29 16.48
N MET A 73 0.07 -4.90 16.43
CA MET A 73 -0.95 -5.48 17.30
C MET A 73 -1.10 -7.00 17.09
N ALA A 74 -1.11 -7.47 15.85
CA ALA A 74 -1.20 -8.89 15.52
C ALA A 74 0.03 -9.68 16.02
N ILE A 75 1.24 -9.15 15.84
CA ILE A 75 2.51 -9.72 16.33
C ILE A 75 2.46 -9.84 17.85
N VAL A 76 2.18 -8.75 18.56
CA VAL A 76 2.11 -8.71 20.03
C VAL A 76 1.10 -9.74 20.54
N ARG A 77 -0.06 -9.86 19.88
CA ARG A 77 -1.08 -10.84 20.27
C ARG A 77 -0.63 -12.29 20.04
N ARG A 78 0.10 -12.59 18.95
CA ARG A 78 0.58 -13.95 18.66
C ARG A 78 1.77 -14.36 19.50
N PHE A 79 2.71 -13.46 19.77
CA PHE A 79 4.01 -13.82 20.35
C PHE A 79 4.20 -13.39 21.80
N ALA A 80 3.49 -12.36 22.28
CA ALA A 80 3.57 -11.92 23.67
C ALA A 80 2.33 -12.33 24.48
N ILE A 81 1.12 -11.95 24.05
CA ILE A 81 -0.11 -12.21 24.81
C ILE A 81 -0.53 -13.68 24.77
N ARG A 82 -0.39 -14.34 23.60
CA ARG A 82 -0.65 -15.78 23.40
C ARG A 82 -1.96 -16.29 24.05
N PRO A 83 -3.14 -15.74 23.69
CA PRO A 83 -4.40 -16.21 24.26
C PRO A 83 -4.69 -17.66 23.84
N ASP A 84 -5.25 -18.47 24.75
CA ASP A 84 -5.43 -19.93 24.57
C ASP A 84 -6.19 -20.34 23.29
N GLN A 85 -7.09 -19.48 22.81
CA GLN A 85 -7.89 -19.71 21.60
C GLN A 85 -7.12 -19.46 20.30
N LEU A 86 -5.91 -18.88 20.37
CA LEU A 86 -5.13 -18.48 19.20
C LEU A 86 -4.05 -19.52 18.90
N ARG A 87 -4.28 -20.30 17.85
CA ARG A 87 -3.22 -21.12 17.25
C ARG A 87 -2.53 -20.30 16.16
N THR A 88 -1.20 -20.26 16.22
CA THR A 88 -0.39 -19.61 15.18
C THR A 88 0.19 -20.68 14.29
N GLU A 89 -0.21 -20.66 13.02
CA GLU A 89 0.29 -21.56 11.99
C GLU A 89 1.32 -20.82 11.12
N GLU A 90 2.13 -21.56 10.37
CA GLU A 90 3.19 -20.99 9.54
C GLU A 90 2.65 -19.96 8.53
N GLU A 91 1.51 -20.27 7.94
CA GLU A 91 0.80 -19.41 7.00
C GLU A 91 0.40 -18.04 7.59
N ASP A 92 0.07 -17.99 8.89
CA ASP A 92 -0.22 -16.73 9.58
C ASP A 92 1.03 -15.85 9.68
N VAL A 93 2.18 -16.49 9.92
CA VAL A 93 3.48 -15.81 10.05
C VAL A 93 3.94 -15.33 8.67
N THR A 94 3.86 -16.19 7.64
CA THR A 94 4.17 -15.85 6.26
C THR A 94 3.36 -14.66 5.78
N THR A 95 2.04 -14.67 6.01
CA THR A 95 1.16 -13.56 5.67
C THR A 95 1.57 -12.27 6.36
N LEU A 96 1.87 -12.33 7.66
CA LEU A 96 2.25 -11.17 8.45
C LEU A 96 3.60 -10.59 8.00
N LEU A 97 4.55 -11.46 7.64
CA LEU A 97 5.84 -11.05 7.08
C LEU A 97 5.70 -10.37 5.73
N PHE A 98 4.85 -10.91 4.83
CA PHE A 98 4.56 -10.25 3.56
C PHE A 98 3.97 -8.85 3.76
N ILE A 99 2.93 -8.72 4.59
CA ILE A 99 2.31 -7.40 4.81
C ILE A 99 3.33 -6.43 5.40
N LEU A 100 4.10 -6.82 6.42
CA LEU A 100 5.15 -5.97 6.99
C LEU A 100 6.19 -5.57 5.94
N PHE A 101 6.65 -6.52 5.13
CA PHE A 101 7.62 -6.26 4.08
C PHE A 101 7.09 -5.23 3.09
N LEU A 102 5.85 -5.40 2.61
CA LEU A 102 5.24 -4.51 1.62
C LEU A 102 5.06 -3.10 2.18
N GLU A 103 4.55 -2.96 3.41
CA GLU A 103 4.40 -1.65 4.05
C GLU A 103 5.76 -0.96 4.26
N LEU A 104 6.74 -1.66 4.85
CA LEU A 104 8.04 -1.08 5.16
C LEU A 104 8.83 -0.71 3.91
N SER A 105 8.82 -1.56 2.88
CA SER A 105 9.48 -1.26 1.60
C SER A 105 8.80 -0.11 0.86
N GLY A 106 7.47 0.01 0.93
CA GLY A 106 6.73 1.14 0.38
C GLY A 106 7.10 2.48 1.03
N PHE A 107 7.10 2.53 2.36
CA PHE A 107 7.56 3.71 3.11
C PHE A 107 9.02 4.06 2.83
N PHE A 108 9.87 3.04 2.66
CA PHE A 108 11.27 3.25 2.33
C PHE A 108 11.46 3.87 0.93
N ILE A 109 10.73 3.39 -0.08
CA ILE A 109 10.74 3.97 -1.43
C ILE A 109 10.28 5.42 -1.40
N GLU A 110 9.21 5.72 -0.68
CA GLU A 110 8.70 7.08 -0.53
C GLU A 110 9.75 8.00 0.11
N GLY A 111 10.36 7.56 1.21
CA GLY A 111 11.42 8.31 1.88
C GLY A 111 12.66 8.50 1.01
N TYR A 112 13.03 7.48 0.23
CA TYR A 112 14.15 7.57 -0.71
C TYR A 112 13.89 8.59 -1.82
N ARG A 113 12.66 8.61 -2.35
CA ARG A 113 12.22 9.56 -3.37
C ARG A 113 12.23 11.01 -2.88
N ILE A 114 11.86 11.24 -1.63
CA ILE A 114 11.92 12.57 -1.00
C ILE A 114 13.37 12.99 -0.73
N ALA A 115 14.24 12.06 -0.33
CA ALA A 115 15.65 12.33 -0.07
C ALA A 115 16.46 12.64 -1.35
N HIS A 116 16.06 12.05 -2.49
CA HIS A 116 16.76 12.14 -3.77
C HIS A 116 15.85 12.64 -4.89
N PRO A 117 15.59 13.97 -4.98
CA PRO A 117 14.70 14.54 -5.99
C PRO A 117 15.11 14.23 -7.44
N GLU A 118 16.39 13.94 -7.70
CA GLU A 118 16.89 13.53 -9.01
C GLU A 118 16.26 12.23 -9.52
N VAL A 119 15.85 11.33 -8.61
CA VAL A 119 15.11 10.10 -8.94
C VAL A 119 13.76 10.45 -9.55
N VAL A 120 13.13 11.52 -9.05
CA VAL A 120 11.84 12.00 -9.57
C VAL A 120 12.02 12.63 -10.95
N GLN A 121 13.14 13.33 -11.16
CA GLN A 121 13.41 14.04 -12.41
C GLN A 121 13.88 13.14 -13.56
N ALA A 122 14.41 11.95 -13.26
CA ALA A 122 14.96 11.04 -14.27
C ALA A 122 13.93 10.48 -15.27
N LYS A 123 12.62 10.66 -15.05
CA LYS A 123 11.53 10.11 -15.89
C LYS A 123 11.70 8.61 -16.23
N ASN A 124 12.33 7.83 -15.34
CA ASN A 124 12.43 6.40 -15.52
C ASN A 124 11.05 5.76 -15.35
N TYR A 125 10.42 5.38 -16.46
CA TYR A 125 9.07 4.81 -16.54
C TYR A 125 8.83 3.60 -15.63
N LEU A 126 9.91 2.89 -15.26
CA LEU A 126 9.84 1.70 -14.43
C LEU A 126 9.91 2.00 -12.93
N ALA A 127 10.59 3.07 -12.51
CA ALA A 127 10.83 3.35 -11.09
C ALA A 127 10.11 4.61 -10.58
N ASN A 128 9.60 5.45 -11.48
CA ASN A 128 9.02 6.73 -11.09
C ASN A 128 7.81 7.14 -11.96
N PHE A 129 6.62 6.78 -11.49
CA PHE A 129 5.34 7.31 -11.98
C PHE A 129 5.01 8.71 -11.42
N THR A 130 5.98 9.38 -10.78
CA THR A 130 5.76 10.69 -10.15
C THR A 130 6.33 11.80 -11.03
N PRO A 131 5.51 12.77 -11.47
CA PRO A 131 5.98 13.91 -12.23
C PRO A 131 7.03 14.70 -11.45
N ALA A 132 7.96 15.30 -12.17
CA ALA A 132 9.03 16.12 -11.59
C ALA A 132 8.50 17.30 -10.74
N SER A 133 7.26 17.74 -10.99
CA SER A 133 6.57 18.82 -10.27
C SER A 133 5.86 18.37 -8.99
N ALA A 134 5.75 17.07 -8.72
CA ALA A 134 5.04 16.58 -7.55
C ALA A 134 5.76 16.96 -6.26
N ASN A 135 5.03 17.57 -5.32
CA ASN A 135 5.53 17.97 -4.02
C ASN A 135 4.94 17.11 -2.90
N ASN A 136 5.77 16.39 -2.15
CA ASN A 136 5.27 15.47 -1.12
C ASN A 136 5.26 16.13 0.27
N TRP A 137 4.88 17.41 0.33
CA TRP A 137 5.04 18.25 1.52
C TRP A 137 4.18 17.82 2.73
N ILE A 138 3.16 16.98 2.51
CA ILE A 138 2.28 16.43 3.56
C ILE A 138 2.68 14.99 3.94
N SER A 139 3.64 14.37 3.24
CA SER A 139 4.18 13.06 3.62
C SER A 139 4.84 13.14 4.99
N PHE A 140 4.40 12.33 5.93
CA PHE A 140 4.93 12.30 7.30
C PHE A 140 5.95 11.17 7.47
N ALA A 141 5.60 9.94 7.08
CA ALA A 141 6.45 8.78 7.25
C ALA A 141 7.60 8.81 6.24
N GLY A 142 7.32 9.14 4.98
CA GLY A 142 8.33 9.33 3.96
C GLY A 142 9.31 10.45 4.34
N TYR A 143 8.81 11.58 4.84
CA TYR A 143 9.66 12.69 5.27
C TYR A 143 10.54 12.33 6.48
N PHE A 144 10.00 11.57 7.44
CA PHE A 144 10.80 11.08 8.57
C PHE A 144 11.93 10.18 8.10
N ILE A 145 11.63 9.19 7.24
CA ILE A 145 12.63 8.26 6.70
C ILE A 145 13.66 8.99 5.83
N SER A 146 13.25 9.99 5.05
CA SER A 146 14.14 10.72 4.14
C SER A 146 15.29 11.42 4.88
N GLN A 147 15.11 11.79 6.16
CA GLN A 147 16.17 12.39 6.97
C GLN A 147 17.38 11.46 7.14
N PHE A 148 17.16 10.15 7.12
CA PHE A 148 18.20 9.12 7.30
C PHE A 148 18.79 8.63 5.98
N LEU A 149 18.18 8.98 4.85
CA LEU A 149 18.55 8.46 3.53
C LEU A 149 19.35 9.44 2.67
N ARG A 150 19.50 10.71 3.09
CA ARG A 150 20.11 11.78 2.27
C ARG A 150 21.52 11.47 1.74
N ASP A 151 22.32 10.73 2.50
CA ASP A 151 23.70 10.40 2.13
C ASP A 151 23.84 9.00 1.50
N LEU A 152 22.73 8.25 1.41
CA LEU A 152 22.73 6.86 0.96
C LEU A 152 22.29 6.78 -0.50
N LYS A 153 23.21 6.47 -1.40
CA LYS A 153 22.89 6.27 -2.82
C LYS A 153 22.59 4.81 -3.13
N ILE A 154 21.33 4.53 -3.43
CA ILE A 154 20.84 3.22 -3.87
C ILE A 154 20.34 3.33 -5.32
N ASN A 155 20.49 2.28 -6.10
CA ASN A 155 19.85 2.22 -7.40
C ASN A 155 18.32 2.23 -7.25
N ALA A 156 17.66 3.23 -7.83
CA ALA A 156 16.20 3.41 -7.71
C ALA A 156 15.41 2.29 -8.40
N ASP A 157 15.91 1.75 -9.51
CA ASP A 157 15.27 0.62 -10.20
C ASP A 157 15.32 -0.63 -9.31
N PHE A 158 16.46 -0.87 -8.64
CA PHE A 158 16.59 -1.96 -7.67
C PHE A 158 15.56 -1.80 -6.54
N LEU A 159 15.43 -0.62 -5.95
CA LEU A 159 14.42 -0.37 -4.89
C LEU A 159 13.01 -0.65 -5.39
N TRP A 160 12.69 -0.22 -6.61
CA TRP A 160 11.39 -0.49 -7.21
C TRP A 160 11.13 -1.98 -7.40
N TYR A 161 12.06 -2.73 -8.02
CA TYR A 161 11.93 -4.18 -8.20
C TYR A 161 11.85 -4.91 -6.85
N PHE A 162 12.62 -4.44 -5.87
CA PHE A 162 12.64 -4.99 -4.53
C PHE A 162 11.28 -4.89 -3.82
N HIS A 163 10.46 -3.90 -4.16
CA HIS A 163 9.09 -3.81 -3.66
C HIS A 163 8.10 -4.53 -4.57
N VAL A 164 8.11 -4.25 -5.88
CA VAL A 164 7.07 -4.73 -6.80
C VAL A 164 7.10 -6.23 -7.02
N VAL A 165 8.28 -6.86 -7.11
CA VAL A 165 8.37 -8.32 -7.32
C VAL A 165 7.74 -9.06 -6.14
N PRO A 166 8.07 -8.76 -4.86
CA PRO A 166 7.34 -9.32 -3.72
C PRO A 166 5.85 -9.00 -3.70
N SER A 167 5.40 -7.80 -4.13
CA SER A 167 3.98 -7.48 -4.25
C SER A 167 3.25 -8.44 -5.19
N LEU A 168 3.84 -8.72 -6.36
CA LEU A 168 3.28 -9.65 -7.34
C LEU A 168 3.27 -11.09 -6.81
N ILE A 169 4.34 -11.51 -6.13
CA ILE A 169 4.40 -12.83 -5.48
C ILE A 169 3.31 -12.95 -4.42
N TRP A 170 3.10 -11.91 -3.63
CA TRP A 170 2.06 -11.89 -2.61
C TRP A 170 0.65 -12.01 -3.21
N ILE A 171 0.38 -11.32 -4.33
CA ILE A 171 -0.89 -11.46 -5.06
C ILE A 171 -1.12 -12.90 -5.53
N ILE A 172 -0.09 -13.56 -6.06
CA ILE A 172 -0.16 -14.99 -6.45
C ILE A 172 -0.41 -15.87 -5.23
N TYR A 173 0.16 -15.52 -4.07
CA TYR A 173 0.00 -16.26 -2.83
C TYR A 173 -1.41 -16.13 -2.22
N LEU A 174 -2.10 -14.99 -2.40
CA LEU A 174 -3.43 -14.72 -1.86
C LEU A 174 -4.43 -15.89 -1.97
N PRO A 175 -4.74 -16.43 -3.18
CA PRO A 175 -5.72 -17.50 -3.35
C PRO A 175 -5.30 -18.84 -2.73
N HIS A 176 -4.00 -19.04 -2.52
CA HIS A 176 -3.42 -20.24 -1.91
C HIS A 176 -3.24 -20.09 -0.40
N SER A 177 -3.71 -18.99 0.17
CA SER A 177 -3.54 -18.69 1.59
C SER A 177 -4.87 -18.53 2.32
N LYS A 178 -4.80 -18.45 3.65
CA LYS A 178 -5.90 -18.09 4.55
C LYS A 178 -6.53 -16.77 4.15
N LEU A 179 -5.82 -15.86 3.46
CA LEU A 179 -6.36 -14.59 2.97
C LEU A 179 -7.44 -14.73 1.90
N LEU A 180 -7.63 -15.93 1.32
CA LEU A 180 -8.76 -16.19 0.42
C LEU A 180 -10.12 -15.83 1.05
N HIS A 181 -10.22 -15.86 2.39
CA HIS A 181 -11.41 -15.43 3.12
C HIS A 181 -11.85 -13.99 2.80
N ILE A 182 -10.95 -13.11 2.36
CA ILE A 182 -11.28 -11.75 1.92
C ILE A 182 -12.31 -11.79 0.78
N PHE A 183 -12.19 -12.77 -0.12
CA PHE A 183 -13.11 -12.94 -1.25
C PHE A 183 -14.29 -13.85 -0.91
N THR A 184 -14.05 -14.94 -0.17
CA THR A 184 -15.07 -15.98 0.03
C THR A 184 -16.05 -15.68 1.17
N SER A 185 -15.64 -14.97 2.23
CA SER A 185 -16.50 -14.76 3.41
C SER A 185 -17.79 -14.00 3.08
N SER A 186 -17.71 -12.96 2.24
CA SER A 186 -18.87 -12.18 1.82
C SER A 186 -19.84 -13.02 0.98
N MET A 187 -19.30 -13.84 0.06
CA MET A 187 -20.08 -14.74 -0.78
C MET A 187 -20.79 -15.82 0.04
N THR A 188 -20.13 -16.39 1.05
CA THR A 188 -20.74 -17.38 1.94
C THR A 188 -21.92 -16.77 2.71
N VAL A 189 -21.73 -15.58 3.29
CA VAL A 189 -22.81 -14.89 4.04
C VAL A 189 -24.00 -14.55 3.14
N ILE A 190 -23.76 -14.09 1.92
CA ILE A 190 -24.83 -13.79 0.96
C ILE A 190 -25.56 -15.08 0.57
N SER A 191 -24.83 -16.15 0.26
CA SER A 191 -25.40 -17.45 -0.12
C SER A 191 -26.28 -18.03 1.00
N ASP A 192 -25.81 -17.98 2.25
CA ASP A 192 -26.55 -18.50 3.39
C ASP A 192 -27.81 -17.65 3.69
N ARG A 193 -27.73 -16.32 3.53
CA ARG A 193 -28.92 -15.46 3.61
C ARG A 193 -29.92 -15.78 2.52
N GLN A 194 -29.50 -16.02 1.28
CA GLN A 194 -30.41 -16.40 0.20
C GLN A 194 -31.10 -17.73 0.47
N LYS A 195 -30.38 -18.74 0.99
CA LYS A 195 -30.97 -20.01 1.41
C LYS A 195 -32.00 -19.85 2.54
N ALA A 196 -31.77 -18.91 3.46
CA ALA A 196 -32.70 -18.62 4.56
C ALA A 196 -33.97 -17.91 4.07
N LEU A 197 -33.88 -17.03 3.08
CA LEU A 197 -35.02 -16.34 2.47
C LEU A 197 -35.86 -17.22 1.54
N ALA A 198 -35.26 -18.29 1.00
CA ALA A 198 -35.94 -19.26 0.13
C ALA A 198 -36.70 -20.36 0.91
N LYS A 199 -36.64 -20.34 2.25
CA LYS A 199 -37.43 -21.21 3.15
C LYS A 199 -38.61 -20.43 3.71
#